data_AF-A0A7S3SAT4-F1
#
_entry.id   AF-A0A7S3SAT4-F1
#
_cell.length_a   1.000
_cell.length_b   1.000
_cell.length_c   1.000
_cell.angle_alpha   90.00
_cell.angle_beta   90.00
_cell.angle_gamma   90.00
#
_symmetry.space_group_name_H-M   'P 1'
#
loop_
_entity.id
_entity.type
_entity.pdbx_description
1 polymer ?
#
loop_
_entity_poly.entity_id
_entity_poly.type
_entity_poly.pdbx_seq_one_letter_code
_entity_poly.pdbx_strand_id
1 'polypeptide(L)'
;MKHLRLLVPLLVPVQALLPILGSIPVQALLPSLWRGVPSRPVSVYTSDVCVLHEPGRPSLAGYTHPEQPARLKRLLTAVRTRWVKEFGSSLRLLEPEVDVTAKQLLRVHTRAHLNRLNDAFARARLFRKAKLDSDTIASPGSRAAVLRAAGLVVRAVDDLLGAEAAGNGSASRRAFVMVRPPGHHAERGSPQGFCFVNNVLVGVAHAQAVHGVGCAAIRGSAASWNLSGSWSALLLQARGHPRL
;
A
#
# COMPACT_ATOMS: atom_id res chain seq x y z
N MET A 1 -16.90 31.32 -22.90
CA MET A 1 -18.01 31.04 -21.97
C MET A 1 -18.08 29.54 -21.69
N LYS A 2 -17.64 29.11 -20.50
CA LYS A 2 -18.06 27.94 -19.70
C LYS A 2 -17.12 27.91 -18.48
N HIS A 3 -17.70 27.87 -17.29
CA HIS A 3 -17.17 28.41 -16.04
C HIS A 3 -16.03 27.61 -15.39
N LEU A 4 -14.96 28.32 -15.01
CA LEU A 4 -13.91 27.89 -14.10
C LEU A 4 -14.36 28.20 -12.66
N ARG A 5 -14.67 27.18 -11.84
CA ARG A 5 -14.85 27.37 -10.39
C ARG A 5 -13.52 27.07 -9.69
N LEU A 6 -12.74 28.12 -9.44
CA LEU A 6 -11.67 28.14 -8.44
C LEU A 6 -12.32 28.12 -7.05
N LEU A 7 -12.15 27.03 -6.30
CA LEU A 7 -12.38 27.04 -4.85
C LEU A 7 -11.05 27.32 -4.16
N VAL A 8 -10.86 28.59 -3.82
CA VAL A 8 -9.92 29.06 -2.81
C VAL A 8 -10.50 28.68 -1.44
N PRO A 9 -9.77 27.97 -0.55
CA PRO A 9 -10.20 27.89 0.84
C PRO A 9 -9.78 29.20 1.52
N LEU A 10 -10.72 30.15 1.60
CA LEU A 10 -10.62 31.23 2.57
C LEU A 10 -10.73 30.62 3.97
N LEU A 11 -9.59 30.58 4.66
CA LEU A 11 -9.52 30.47 6.11
C LEU A 11 -10.21 31.70 6.71
N VAL A 12 -11.48 31.56 7.08
CA VAL A 12 -12.13 32.44 8.04
C VAL A 12 -12.29 31.64 9.34
N PRO A 13 -11.72 32.08 10.47
CA PRO A 13 -11.86 31.36 11.73
C PRO A 13 -13.33 31.39 12.18
N VAL A 14 -13.87 30.21 12.50
CA VAL A 14 -15.27 29.90 12.84
C VAL A 14 -15.66 30.42 14.25
N GLN A 15 -15.14 31.57 14.69
CA GLN A 15 -15.38 32.08 16.04
C GLN A 15 -16.01 33.48 16.11
N ALA A 16 -16.36 34.11 14.98
CA ALA A 16 -16.84 35.50 14.98
C ALA A 16 -18.34 35.70 14.66
N LEU A 17 -19.18 34.67 14.62
CA LEU A 17 -20.64 34.81 14.37
C LEU A 17 -21.52 33.90 15.24
N LEU A 18 -21.37 34.02 16.55
CA LEU A 18 -22.39 33.64 17.53
C LEU A 18 -22.78 34.94 18.25
N PRO A 19 -23.83 35.65 17.81
CA PRO A 19 -25.18 35.26 18.25
C PRO A 19 -26.29 35.66 17.26
N ILE A 20 -27.03 34.69 16.72
CA ILE A 20 -28.43 34.77 16.26
C ILE A 20 -28.67 33.42 15.58
N LEU A 21 -29.78 32.75 15.92
CA LEU A 21 -30.19 31.37 15.60
C LEU A 21 -29.74 30.36 16.66
N GLY A 22 -30.71 29.98 17.49
CA GLY A 22 -30.54 29.05 18.60
C GLY A 22 -30.18 27.63 18.18
N SER A 23 -29.55 26.94 19.13
CA SER A 23 -29.69 25.51 19.44
C SER A 23 -29.79 24.51 18.28
N ILE A 24 -28.96 24.64 17.23
CA ILE A 24 -28.67 23.52 16.34
C ILE A 24 -27.27 23.01 16.70
N PRO A 25 -27.12 21.79 17.23
CA PRO A 25 -25.80 21.24 17.50
C PRO A 25 -25.00 21.18 16.19
N VAL A 26 -23.76 21.69 16.20
CA VAL A 26 -22.85 21.70 15.03
C VAL A 26 -22.65 20.29 14.43
N GLN A 27 -22.91 19.24 15.22
CA GLN A 27 -22.92 17.84 14.79
C GLN A 27 -24.05 17.48 13.80
N ALA A 28 -25.11 18.29 13.70
CA ALA A 28 -26.23 18.06 12.79
C ALA A 28 -26.06 18.70 11.39
N LEU A 29 -25.10 19.62 11.21
CA LEU A 29 -24.91 20.36 9.95
C LEU A 29 -23.80 19.79 9.04
N LEU A 30 -23.01 18.83 9.54
CA LEU A 30 -21.93 18.20 8.76
C LEU A 30 -22.36 17.00 7.89
N PRO A 31 -23.39 16.19 8.21
CA PRO A 31 -23.75 15.04 7.39
C PRO A 31 -24.47 15.39 6.07
N SER A 32 -24.88 16.64 5.85
CA SER A 32 -25.69 17.06 4.69
C SER A 32 -24.85 17.63 3.53
N LEU A 33 -23.64 18.15 3.80
CA LEU A 33 -22.75 18.69 2.75
C LEU A 33 -21.95 17.60 2.01
N TRP A 34 -21.97 16.36 2.51
CA TRP A 34 -21.31 15.19 1.91
C TRP A 34 -22.28 14.16 1.31
N ARG A 35 -23.60 14.42 1.32
CA ARG A 35 -24.57 13.58 0.63
C ARG A 35 -24.77 14.09 -0.79
N GLY A 36 -24.27 13.33 -1.77
CA GLY A 36 -24.56 13.64 -3.18
C GLY A 36 -23.82 12.81 -4.23
N VAL A 37 -22.73 12.14 -3.88
CA VAL A 37 -22.07 11.17 -4.76
C VAL A 37 -21.77 9.93 -3.91
N PRO A 38 -22.22 8.71 -4.28
CA PRO A 38 -21.75 7.50 -3.61
C PRO A 38 -20.23 7.48 -3.74
N SER A 39 -19.51 7.64 -2.63
CA SER A 39 -18.06 7.54 -2.66
C SER A 39 -17.72 6.13 -3.12
N ARG A 40 -17.05 6.01 -4.27
CA ARG A 40 -16.58 4.71 -4.76
C ARG A 40 -15.83 3.98 -3.64
N PRO A 41 -16.08 2.66 -3.45
CA PRO A 41 -15.48 1.91 -2.37
C PRO A 41 -13.96 1.99 -2.39
N VAL A 42 -13.33 1.83 -1.24
CA VAL A 42 -11.90 1.58 -1.16
C VAL A 42 -11.67 0.09 -1.38
N SER A 43 -10.84 -0.25 -2.39
CA SER A 43 -10.42 -1.62 -2.58
C SER A 43 -9.28 -1.94 -1.62
N VAL A 44 -9.42 -3.02 -0.84
CA VAL A 44 -8.38 -3.51 0.07
C VAL A 44 -7.81 -4.79 -0.51
N TYR A 45 -6.51 -4.80 -0.81
CA TYR A 45 -5.80 -5.95 -1.35
C TYR A 45 -4.99 -6.63 -0.24
N THR A 46 -5.08 -7.95 -0.14
CA THR A 46 -4.30 -8.72 0.83
C THR A 46 -4.11 -10.17 0.36
N SER A 47 -3.27 -10.93 1.05
CA SER A 47 -3.15 -12.36 0.82
C SER A 47 -2.51 -13.06 2.03
N ASP A 48 -3.00 -14.26 2.36
CA ASP A 48 -2.41 -15.11 3.41
C ASP A 48 -0.98 -15.56 3.07
N VAL A 49 -0.58 -15.58 1.79
CA VAL A 49 0.81 -15.88 1.38
C VAL A 49 1.81 -14.91 2.00
N CYS A 50 1.41 -13.64 2.21
CA CYS A 50 2.24 -12.65 2.88
C CYS A 50 2.56 -13.03 4.34
N VAL A 51 1.72 -13.83 4.99
CA VAL A 51 1.91 -14.30 6.37
C VAL A 51 3.07 -15.29 6.48
N LEU A 52 3.46 -15.96 5.39
CA LEU A 52 4.48 -17.02 5.37
C LEU A 52 5.92 -16.53 5.61
N HIS A 53 6.20 -15.23 5.45
CA HIS A 53 7.49 -14.66 5.83
C HIS A 53 7.65 -14.73 7.37
N GLU A 54 8.69 -15.36 7.90
CA GLU A 54 8.87 -15.55 9.35
C GLU A 54 10.35 -15.35 9.69
N PRO A 55 10.82 -14.10 9.81
CA PRO A 55 12.25 -13.78 9.97
C PRO A 55 12.83 -14.35 11.28
N GLY A 56 11.99 -14.63 12.28
CA GLY A 56 12.39 -15.44 13.42
C GLY A 56 11.37 -15.49 14.54
N ARG A 57 11.26 -16.67 15.16
CA ARG A 57 10.64 -16.87 16.48
C ARG A 57 11.51 -16.30 17.60
N PRO A 58 10.96 -16.05 18.80
CA PRO A 58 11.73 -15.61 19.95
C PRO A 58 12.98 -16.48 20.14
N SER A 59 14.14 -15.85 20.21
CA SER A 59 15.37 -16.56 20.57
C SER A 59 15.32 -17.01 22.03
N LEU A 60 16.22 -17.92 22.42
CA LEU A 60 16.42 -18.30 23.83
C LEU A 60 16.73 -17.07 24.72
N ALA A 61 17.33 -16.02 24.15
CA ALA A 61 17.59 -14.74 24.81
C ALA A 61 16.39 -13.76 24.77
N GLY A 62 15.19 -14.22 24.39
CA GLY A 62 13.96 -13.43 24.39
C GLY A 62 13.79 -12.45 23.22
N TYR A 63 14.81 -12.23 22.38
CA TYR A 63 14.68 -11.34 21.21
C TYR A 63 13.61 -11.84 20.24
N THR A 64 12.64 -10.98 19.94
CA THR A 64 11.56 -11.23 18.97
C THR A 64 11.67 -10.21 17.84
N HIS A 65 11.67 -10.70 16.60
CA HIS A 65 11.77 -9.83 15.44
C HIS A 65 10.52 -8.92 15.33
N PRO A 66 10.67 -7.60 15.19
CA PRO A 66 9.52 -6.68 15.17
C PRO A 66 8.63 -6.89 13.94
N GLU A 67 9.21 -7.23 12.79
CA GLU A 67 8.46 -7.64 11.60
C GLU A 67 8.05 -9.11 11.75
N GLN A 68 6.84 -9.36 12.25
CA GLN A 68 6.33 -10.70 12.53
C GLN A 68 4.99 -11.00 11.84
N PRO A 69 4.67 -12.27 11.54
CA PRO A 69 3.39 -12.66 10.93
C PRO A 69 2.15 -12.11 11.66
N ALA A 70 2.22 -11.97 12.99
CA ALA A 70 1.14 -11.45 13.81
C ALA A 70 0.68 -10.03 13.40
N ARG A 71 1.57 -9.19 12.84
CA ARG A 71 1.23 -7.83 12.38
C ARG A 71 0.16 -7.86 11.28
N LEU A 72 0.34 -8.73 10.28
CA LEU A 72 -0.65 -8.88 9.20
C LEU A 72 -1.85 -9.72 9.65
N LYS A 73 -1.64 -10.80 10.41
CA LYS A 73 -2.76 -11.64 10.91
C LYS A 73 -3.82 -10.83 11.65
N ARG A 74 -3.43 -9.89 12.52
CA ARG A 74 -4.37 -9.03 13.24
C ARG A 74 -5.22 -8.18 12.29
N LEU A 75 -4.61 -7.64 11.24
CA LEU A 75 -5.32 -6.82 10.26
C LEU A 75 -6.20 -7.67 9.33
N LEU A 76 -5.75 -8.87 8.95
CA LEU A 76 -6.55 -9.85 8.23
C LEU A 76 -7.81 -10.23 9.01
N THR A 77 -7.69 -10.53 10.30
CA THR A 77 -8.84 -10.78 11.16
C THR A 77 -9.76 -9.56 11.20
N ALA A 78 -9.23 -8.36 11.42
CA ALA A 78 -10.02 -7.14 11.49
C ALA A 78 -10.77 -6.85 10.17
N VAL A 79 -10.09 -6.97 9.02
CA VAL A 79 -10.70 -6.68 7.72
C VAL A 79 -11.79 -7.69 7.36
N ARG A 80 -11.52 -8.99 7.57
CA ARG A 80 -12.45 -10.09 7.23
C ARG A 80 -13.64 -10.21 8.20
N THR A 81 -13.60 -9.55 9.36
CA THR A 81 -14.67 -9.64 10.36
C THR A 81 -15.33 -8.29 10.64
N ARG A 82 -14.63 -7.40 11.35
CA ARG A 82 -15.16 -6.12 11.81
C ARG A 82 -15.36 -5.14 10.65
N TRP A 83 -14.33 -4.93 9.82
CA TRP A 83 -14.36 -3.84 8.83
C TRP A 83 -15.34 -4.12 7.69
N VAL A 84 -15.43 -5.35 7.17
CA VAL A 84 -16.46 -5.68 6.17
C VAL A 84 -17.89 -5.47 6.69
N LYS A 85 -18.13 -5.72 7.99
CA LYS A 85 -19.44 -5.46 8.63
C LYS A 85 -19.68 -3.97 8.85
N GLU A 86 -18.66 -3.25 9.34
CA GLU A 86 -18.72 -1.84 9.70
C GLU A 86 -18.81 -0.92 8.48
N PHE A 87 -18.04 -1.20 7.42
CA PHE A 87 -17.96 -0.38 6.22
C PHE A 87 -18.84 -0.88 5.06
N GLY A 88 -19.31 -2.12 5.11
CA GLY A 88 -20.22 -2.70 4.11
C GLY A 88 -19.75 -2.46 2.68
N SER A 89 -20.62 -1.89 1.85
CA SER A 89 -20.35 -1.58 0.44
C SER A 89 -19.29 -0.49 0.20
N SER A 90 -18.82 0.20 1.25
CA SER A 90 -17.75 1.21 1.14
C SER A 90 -16.35 0.57 1.12
N LEU A 91 -16.23 -0.72 1.42
CA LEU A 91 -14.98 -1.48 1.41
C LEU A 91 -15.12 -2.71 0.51
N ARG A 92 -14.17 -2.88 -0.40
CA ARG A 92 -14.10 -4.07 -1.28
C ARG A 92 -12.83 -4.85 -0.97
N LEU A 93 -12.94 -5.97 -0.25
CA LEU A 93 -11.81 -6.85 0.03
C LEU A 93 -11.49 -7.71 -1.20
N LEU A 94 -10.21 -7.78 -1.56
CA LEU A 94 -9.70 -8.49 -2.73
C LEU A 94 -8.46 -9.29 -2.36
N GLU A 95 -8.46 -10.56 -2.75
CA GLU A 95 -7.37 -11.50 -2.47
C GLU A 95 -6.90 -12.21 -3.74
N PRO A 96 -6.43 -11.46 -4.76
CA PRO A 96 -6.00 -12.08 -6.01
C PRO A 96 -4.69 -12.85 -5.82
N GLU A 97 -4.62 -14.02 -6.45
CA GLU A 97 -3.42 -14.86 -6.50
C GLU A 97 -2.48 -14.36 -7.60
N VAL A 98 -1.77 -13.25 -7.33
CA VAL A 98 -0.89 -12.59 -8.29
C VAL A 98 0.46 -12.27 -7.69
N ASP A 99 1.51 -12.74 -8.35
CA ASP A 99 2.89 -12.48 -7.98
C ASP A 99 3.53 -11.50 -8.95
N VAL A 100 4.46 -10.69 -8.45
CA VAL A 100 5.27 -9.81 -9.30
C VAL A 100 6.17 -10.62 -10.23
N THR A 101 6.30 -10.15 -11.46
CA THR A 101 7.21 -10.75 -12.45
C THR A 101 8.64 -10.23 -12.30
N ALA A 102 9.61 -10.99 -12.79
CA ALA A 102 11.01 -10.53 -12.86
C ALA A 102 11.15 -9.24 -13.68
N LYS A 103 10.38 -9.10 -14.77
CA LYS A 103 10.37 -7.89 -15.61
C LYS A 103 9.92 -6.66 -14.81
N GLN A 104 8.88 -6.78 -14.00
CA GLN A 104 8.42 -5.70 -13.12
C GLN A 104 9.46 -5.33 -12.07
N LEU A 105 10.08 -6.32 -11.42
CA LEU A 105 11.14 -6.09 -10.42
C LEU A 105 12.37 -5.38 -11.03
N LEU A 106 12.77 -5.77 -12.25
CA LEU A 106 13.93 -5.21 -12.94
C LEU A 106 13.76 -3.74 -13.37
N ARG A 107 12.53 -3.19 -13.34
CA ARG A 107 12.33 -1.75 -13.55
C ARG A 107 12.88 -0.91 -12.40
N VAL A 108 13.04 -1.50 -11.20
CA VAL A 108 13.47 -0.80 -9.98
C VAL A 108 14.79 -1.34 -9.47
N HIS A 109 14.94 -2.66 -9.43
CA HIS A 109 16.07 -3.33 -8.83
C HIS A 109 17.06 -3.86 -9.86
N THR A 110 18.34 -3.87 -9.49
CA THR A 110 19.38 -4.47 -10.33
C THR A 110 19.24 -5.99 -10.41
N ARG A 111 19.71 -6.58 -11.51
CA ARG A 111 19.79 -8.04 -11.64
C ARG A 111 20.63 -8.66 -10.52
N ALA A 112 21.74 -8.02 -10.15
CA ALA A 112 22.62 -8.49 -9.09
C ALA A 112 21.89 -8.58 -7.73
N HIS A 113 21.07 -7.58 -7.38
CA HIS A 113 20.23 -7.62 -6.18
C HIS A 113 19.24 -8.77 -6.21
N LEU A 114 18.52 -8.95 -7.33
CA LEU A 114 17.54 -10.04 -7.46
C LEU A 114 18.20 -11.43 -7.37
N ASN A 115 19.39 -11.60 -7.92
CA ASN A 115 20.17 -12.83 -7.77
C ASN A 115 20.54 -13.07 -6.30
N ARG A 116 21.06 -12.05 -5.60
CA ARG A 116 21.36 -12.12 -4.16
C ARG A 116 20.14 -12.51 -3.33
N LEU A 117 18.96 -11.97 -3.65
CA LEU A 117 17.70 -12.35 -3.00
C LEU A 117 17.36 -13.83 -3.25
N ASN A 118 17.47 -14.29 -4.50
CA ASN A 118 17.20 -15.69 -4.85
C ASN A 118 18.13 -16.65 -4.09
N ASP A 119 19.42 -16.33 -3.99
CA ASP A 119 20.40 -17.11 -3.22
C ASP A 119 20.04 -17.13 -1.73
N ALA A 120 19.66 -15.97 -1.16
CA ALA A 120 19.20 -15.90 0.22
C ALA A 120 17.93 -16.72 0.47
N PHE A 121 16.95 -16.69 -0.45
CA PHE A 121 15.76 -17.52 -0.35
C PHE A 121 16.08 -19.01 -0.45
N ALA A 122 16.99 -19.41 -1.34
CA ALA A 122 17.45 -20.79 -1.46
C ALA A 122 18.11 -21.27 -0.16
N ARG A 123 19.03 -20.46 0.40
CA ARG A 123 19.64 -20.74 1.71
C ARG A 123 18.61 -20.81 2.83
N ALA A 124 17.64 -19.89 2.87
CA ALA A 124 16.61 -19.89 3.90
C ALA A 124 15.69 -21.12 3.82
N ARG A 125 15.48 -21.69 2.63
CA ARG A 125 14.74 -22.95 2.47
C ARG A 125 15.50 -24.15 3.04
N LEU A 126 16.83 -24.16 2.91
CA LEU A 126 17.70 -25.25 3.40
C LEU A 126 18.00 -25.12 4.91
N PHE A 127 18.37 -23.92 5.34
CA PHE A 127 18.86 -23.64 6.69
C PHE A 127 17.84 -22.93 7.58
N ARG A 128 16.57 -22.88 7.14
CA ARG A 128 15.43 -22.18 7.76
C ARG A 128 15.55 -20.67 7.90
N LYS A 129 16.74 -20.09 7.79
CA LYS A 129 16.98 -18.66 7.81
C LYS A 129 18.16 -18.28 6.93
N ALA A 130 18.13 -17.06 6.38
CA ALA A 130 19.29 -16.45 5.75
C ALA A 130 19.27 -14.95 6.00
N LYS A 131 20.30 -14.43 6.65
CA LYS A 131 20.46 -12.99 6.90
C LYS A 131 20.98 -12.30 5.63
N LEU A 132 20.37 -11.19 5.25
CA LEU A 132 20.81 -10.35 4.13
C LEU A 132 21.53 -9.08 4.61
N ASP A 133 21.05 -8.48 5.69
CA ASP A 133 21.67 -7.35 6.39
C ASP A 133 21.38 -7.47 7.90
N SER A 134 21.64 -6.42 8.71
CA SER A 134 21.43 -6.43 10.16
C SER A 134 20.01 -6.82 10.60
N ASP A 135 18.98 -6.46 9.83
CA ASP A 135 17.57 -6.55 10.20
C ASP A 135 16.68 -7.28 9.17
N THR A 136 17.17 -7.56 7.97
CA THR A 136 16.45 -8.27 6.90
C THR A 136 16.85 -9.74 6.88
N ILE A 137 15.95 -10.60 7.35
CA ILE A 137 16.18 -12.04 7.49
C ILE A 137 15.17 -12.81 6.64
N ALA A 138 15.64 -13.55 5.65
CA ALA A 138 14.82 -14.49 4.90
C ALA A 138 14.51 -15.75 5.72
N SER A 139 13.34 -16.32 5.45
CA SER A 139 12.79 -17.60 5.92
C SER A 139 12.23 -18.40 4.73
N PRO A 140 11.84 -19.68 4.89
CA PRO A 140 11.37 -20.50 3.78
C PRO A 140 10.20 -19.89 2.99
N GLY A 141 9.26 -19.22 3.67
CA GLY A 141 8.11 -18.58 3.04
C GLY A 141 8.37 -17.17 2.47
N SER A 142 9.58 -16.64 2.64
CA SER A 142 9.88 -15.25 2.29
C SER A 142 9.80 -14.96 0.81
N ARG A 143 10.25 -15.89 -0.04
CA ARG A 143 10.18 -15.71 -1.50
C ARG A 143 8.75 -15.49 -1.96
N ALA A 144 7.83 -16.37 -1.54
CA ALA A 144 6.42 -16.29 -1.91
C ALA A 144 5.79 -14.99 -1.38
N ALA A 145 6.05 -14.65 -0.11
CA ALA A 145 5.53 -13.43 0.50
C ALA A 145 6.02 -12.16 -0.20
N VAL A 146 7.32 -12.06 -0.54
CA VAL A 146 7.92 -10.92 -1.26
C VAL A 146 7.28 -10.76 -2.64
N LEU A 147 7.17 -11.85 -3.39
CA LEU A 147 6.61 -11.80 -4.75
C LEU A 147 5.12 -11.43 -4.73
N ARG A 148 4.36 -11.99 -3.78
CA ARG A 148 2.95 -11.66 -3.58
C ARG A 148 2.77 -10.19 -3.17
N ALA A 149 3.54 -9.71 -2.21
CA ALA A 149 3.41 -8.35 -1.69
C ALA A 149 3.58 -7.30 -2.79
N ALA A 150 4.64 -7.42 -3.61
CA ALA A 150 4.85 -6.54 -4.75
C ALA A 150 3.80 -6.76 -5.86
N GLY A 151 3.38 -8.01 -6.10
CA GLY A 151 2.36 -8.36 -7.09
C GLY A 151 1.01 -7.73 -6.79
N LEU A 152 0.59 -7.72 -5.52
CA LEU A 152 -0.65 -7.08 -5.09
C LEU A 152 -0.62 -5.56 -5.27
N VAL A 153 0.54 -4.91 -5.11
CA VAL A 153 0.68 -3.47 -5.42
C VAL A 153 0.51 -3.24 -6.92
N VAL A 154 1.16 -4.02 -7.77
CA VAL A 154 0.99 -3.95 -9.23
C VAL A 154 -0.47 -4.16 -9.62
N ARG A 155 -1.12 -5.18 -9.07
CA ARG A 155 -2.53 -5.45 -9.36
C ARG A 155 -3.45 -4.30 -8.95
N ALA A 156 -3.21 -3.71 -7.77
CA ALA A 156 -3.96 -2.55 -7.33
C ALA A 156 -3.78 -1.34 -8.28
N VAL A 157 -2.58 -1.14 -8.84
CA VAL A 157 -2.35 -0.12 -9.87
C VAL A 157 -3.13 -0.43 -11.14
N ASP A 158 -3.09 -1.68 -11.63
CA ASP A 158 -3.84 -2.10 -12.82
C ASP A 158 -5.34 -1.91 -12.66
N ASP A 159 -5.90 -2.26 -11.50
CA ASP A 159 -7.33 -2.12 -11.21
C ASP A 159 -7.78 -0.66 -11.11
N LEU A 160 -6.93 0.22 -10.59
CA LEU A 160 -7.25 1.65 -10.48
C LEU A 160 -7.15 2.35 -11.84
N LEU A 161 -6.06 2.12 -12.60
CA LEU A 161 -5.77 2.87 -13.82
C LEU A 161 -6.34 2.23 -15.09
N GLY A 162 -6.34 0.90 -15.17
CA GLY A 162 -6.82 0.19 -16.37
C GLY A 162 -8.31 0.39 -16.64
N ALA A 163 -9.12 0.40 -15.58
CA ALA A 163 -10.55 0.69 -15.68
C ALA A 163 -10.85 2.19 -15.87
N GLU A 164 -9.91 3.09 -15.62
CA GLU A 164 -10.06 4.49 -16.01
C GLU A 164 -9.80 4.65 -17.52
N ALA A 165 -8.74 4.03 -18.03
CA ALA A 165 -8.37 4.07 -19.44
C ALA A 165 -9.43 3.46 -20.38
N ALA A 166 -10.13 2.41 -19.95
CA ALA A 166 -11.16 1.75 -20.75
C ALA A 166 -12.55 2.45 -20.69
N GLY A 167 -12.66 3.63 -20.07
CA GLY A 167 -13.90 4.43 -20.05
C GLY A 167 -15.06 3.85 -19.23
N ASN A 168 -14.88 2.64 -18.69
CA ASN A 168 -15.80 1.93 -17.82
C ASN A 168 -15.74 2.44 -16.36
N GLY A 169 -14.71 3.21 -16.03
CA GLY A 169 -14.47 3.80 -14.72
C GLY A 169 -14.11 2.74 -13.68
N SER A 170 -13.00 2.92 -12.96
CA SER A 170 -12.64 1.97 -11.91
C SER A 170 -13.71 1.89 -10.82
N ALA A 171 -14.03 0.66 -10.39
CA ALA A 171 -14.94 0.38 -9.28
C ALA A 171 -14.48 1.07 -7.98
N SER A 172 -13.19 1.35 -7.86
CA SER A 172 -12.57 2.10 -6.77
C SER A 172 -11.74 3.26 -7.29
N ARG A 173 -11.64 4.36 -6.54
CA ARG A 173 -10.65 5.42 -6.82
C ARG A 173 -9.41 5.33 -5.93
N ARG A 174 -9.45 4.43 -4.94
CA ARG A 174 -8.45 4.30 -3.90
C ARG A 174 -8.26 2.82 -3.61
N ALA A 175 -7.00 2.45 -3.39
CA ALA A 175 -6.62 1.12 -2.95
C ALA A 175 -5.81 1.20 -1.67
N PHE A 176 -5.99 0.21 -0.79
CA PHE A 176 -5.13 -0.04 0.35
C PHE A 176 -4.55 -1.45 0.21
N VAL A 177 -3.22 -1.57 0.12
CA VAL A 177 -2.54 -2.85 -0.09
C VAL A 177 -1.90 -3.28 1.21
N MET A 178 -2.54 -4.25 1.86
CA MET A 178 -2.22 -4.72 3.20
C MET A 178 -1.33 -5.96 3.09
N VAL A 179 -0.02 -5.76 3.01
CA VAL A 179 0.93 -6.82 2.70
C VAL A 179 2.14 -6.80 3.61
N ARG A 180 2.84 -7.94 3.66
CA ARG A 180 4.17 -8.07 4.22
C ARG A 180 4.98 -9.11 3.43
N PRO A 181 6.32 -9.03 3.38
CA PRO A 181 7.17 -8.03 4.02
C PRO A 181 6.98 -6.61 3.46
N PRO A 182 7.37 -5.57 4.22
CA PRO A 182 7.36 -4.19 3.73
C PRO A 182 8.34 -4.01 2.57
N GLY A 183 8.28 -2.87 1.89
CA GLY A 183 9.15 -2.59 0.75
C GLY A 183 9.86 -1.24 0.71
N HIS A 184 9.32 -0.21 1.37
CA HIS A 184 9.74 1.17 1.11
C HIS A 184 11.20 1.54 1.43
N HIS A 185 11.91 0.73 2.23
CA HIS A 185 13.32 0.95 2.54
C HIS A 185 14.28 0.25 1.55
N ALA A 186 13.79 -0.70 0.74
CA ALA A 186 14.65 -1.41 -0.20
C ALA A 186 15.14 -0.45 -1.29
N GLU A 187 16.46 -0.41 -1.46
CA GLU A 187 17.12 0.38 -2.49
C GLU A 187 17.19 -0.41 -3.81
N ARG A 188 17.67 0.26 -4.87
CA ARG A 188 17.89 -0.35 -6.19
C ARG A 188 18.80 -1.59 -6.13
N GLY A 189 19.78 -1.61 -5.22
CA GLY A 189 20.81 -2.65 -5.14
C GLY A 189 20.89 -3.40 -3.80
N SER A 190 20.09 -3.02 -2.80
CA SER A 190 20.26 -3.52 -1.43
C SER A 190 18.92 -3.70 -0.71
N PRO A 191 18.75 -4.78 0.08
CA PRO A 191 17.71 -4.84 1.10
C PRO A 191 18.12 -3.96 2.28
N GLN A 192 17.12 -3.40 2.99
CA GLN A 192 17.30 -2.62 4.23
C GLN A 192 15.98 -2.57 5.01
N GLY A 193 16.04 -2.45 6.34
CA GLY A 193 14.88 -2.12 7.18
C GLY A 193 13.72 -3.08 6.98
N PHE A 194 13.99 -4.38 7.04
CA PHE A 194 13.07 -5.50 6.77
C PHE A 194 12.59 -5.64 5.31
N CYS A 195 13.01 -4.75 4.41
CA CYS A 195 12.50 -4.67 3.04
C CYS A 195 13.42 -5.40 2.05
N PHE A 196 12.87 -6.36 1.31
CA PHE A 196 13.60 -7.11 0.29
C PHE A 196 13.57 -6.42 -1.08
N VAL A 197 12.40 -5.91 -1.47
CA VAL A 197 12.15 -5.18 -2.72
C VAL A 197 11.22 -4.01 -2.43
N ASN A 198 11.26 -2.97 -3.25
CA ASN A 198 10.48 -1.76 -3.05
C ASN A 198 9.11 -1.87 -3.71
N ASN A 199 8.15 -2.45 -2.99
CA ASN A 199 6.77 -2.66 -3.47
C ASN A 199 6.16 -1.38 -4.07
N VAL A 200 6.38 -0.22 -3.44
CA VAL A 200 5.83 1.08 -3.89
C VAL A 200 6.47 1.52 -5.20
N LEU A 201 7.81 1.50 -5.29
CA LEU A 201 8.50 1.89 -6.52
C LEU A 201 8.22 0.92 -7.66
N VAL A 202 8.02 -0.37 -7.37
CA VAL A 202 7.61 -1.37 -8.38
C VAL A 202 6.23 -1.02 -8.93
N GLY A 203 5.29 -0.63 -8.05
CA GLY A 203 3.98 -0.12 -8.45
C GLY A 203 4.06 1.13 -9.31
N VAL A 204 4.88 2.11 -8.92
CA VAL A 204 5.09 3.35 -9.70
C VAL A 204 5.69 3.06 -11.06
N ALA A 205 6.78 2.29 -11.12
CA ALA A 205 7.44 1.96 -12.38
C ALA A 205 6.52 1.15 -13.30
N HIS A 206 5.63 0.32 -12.75
CA HIS A 206 4.59 -0.35 -13.51
C HIS A 206 3.52 0.61 -14.03
N ALA A 207 3.05 1.55 -13.20
CA ALA A 207 2.12 2.60 -13.61
C ALA A 207 2.66 3.44 -14.77
N GLN A 208 3.94 3.83 -14.70
CA GLN A 208 4.61 4.57 -15.76
C GLN A 208 4.71 3.74 -17.05
N ALA A 209 5.18 2.50 -16.94
CA ALA A 209 5.45 1.66 -18.10
C ALA A 209 4.21 1.09 -18.80
N VAL A 210 3.11 0.88 -18.06
CA VAL A 210 1.90 0.21 -18.60
C VAL A 210 0.73 1.17 -18.77
N HIS A 211 0.59 2.16 -17.88
CA HIS A 211 -0.54 3.10 -17.87
C HIS A 211 -0.16 4.52 -18.28
N GLY A 212 1.10 4.74 -18.69
CA GLY A 212 1.55 6.05 -19.18
C GLY A 212 1.52 7.16 -18.13
N VAL A 213 1.57 6.82 -16.85
CA VAL A 213 1.58 7.80 -15.76
C VAL A 213 2.86 8.65 -15.86
N GLY A 214 2.72 9.95 -16.12
CA GLY A 214 3.87 10.85 -16.22
C GLY A 214 4.49 11.25 -14.87
N CYS A 215 3.71 11.24 -13.78
CA CYS A 215 4.17 11.65 -12.46
C CYS A 215 3.48 10.86 -11.34
N ALA A 216 4.22 10.54 -10.29
CA ALA A 216 3.71 9.88 -9.09
C ALA A 216 4.19 10.63 -7.84
N ALA A 217 3.33 10.77 -6.85
CA ALA A 217 3.68 11.34 -5.55
C ALA A 217 3.66 10.23 -4.49
N ILE A 218 4.79 10.06 -3.80
CA ILE A 218 4.92 9.11 -2.69
C ILE A 218 4.94 9.92 -1.40
N ARG A 219 3.98 9.65 -0.51
CA ARG A 219 3.94 10.25 0.82
C ARG A 219 4.25 9.18 1.85
N GLY A 220 5.44 9.27 2.43
CA GLY A 220 5.81 8.52 3.63
C GLY A 220 5.25 9.19 4.87
N SER A 221 4.78 8.38 5.83
CA SER A 221 4.59 8.81 7.21
C SER A 221 5.68 8.13 8.04
N ALA A 222 6.64 8.92 8.53
CA ALA A 222 7.58 8.47 9.55
C ALA A 222 6.89 8.57 10.92
N ALA A 223 5.93 7.68 11.18
CA ALA A 223 5.58 7.41 12.57
C ALA A 223 6.78 6.68 13.17
N SER A 224 7.32 7.27 14.24
CA SER A 224 8.55 6.90 14.92
C SER A 224 8.75 5.38 15.08
N TRP A 225 10.01 4.94 15.00
CA TRP A 225 10.48 3.54 15.05
C TRP A 225 9.98 2.70 16.25
N ASN A 226 9.30 3.32 17.20
CA ASN A 226 8.67 2.74 18.39
C ASN A 226 7.16 2.49 18.25
N LEU A 227 6.52 2.90 17.15
CA LEU A 227 5.15 2.50 16.79
C LEU A 227 5.18 1.56 15.58
N SER A 228 4.65 0.37 15.79
CA SER A 228 4.64 -0.82 14.91
C SER A 228 4.08 -0.71 13.46
N GLY A 229 4.15 0.44 12.79
CA GLY A 229 3.73 0.56 11.39
C GLY A 229 4.18 1.84 10.71
N SER A 230 5.31 1.80 10.03
CA SER A 230 5.53 2.68 8.88
C SER A 230 4.59 2.23 7.76
N TRP A 231 3.86 3.17 7.18
CA TRP A 231 2.99 2.95 6.03
C TRP A 231 3.42 3.89 4.91
N SER A 232 3.38 3.41 3.68
CA SER A 232 3.60 4.25 2.50
C SER A 232 2.28 4.40 1.77
N ALA A 233 1.84 5.64 1.58
CA ALA A 233 0.72 5.97 0.71
C ALA A 233 1.26 6.36 -0.66
N LEU A 234 0.76 5.68 -1.70
CA LEU A 234 1.05 6.02 -3.09
C LEU A 234 -0.14 6.77 -3.68
N LEU A 235 0.08 8.01 -4.11
CA LEU A 235 -0.87 8.79 -4.88
C LEU A 235 -0.38 8.86 -6.32
N LEU A 236 -1.14 8.27 -7.23
CA LEU A 236 -0.87 8.31 -8.66
C LEU A 236 -1.70 9.42 -9.30
N GLN A 237 -1.06 10.32 -10.04
CA GLN A 237 -1.74 11.30 -10.85
C GLN A 237 -1.32 11.11 -12.30
N ALA A 238 -2.19 10.53 -13.12
CA ALA A 238 -2.00 10.51 -14.57
C ALA A 238 -2.22 11.93 -15.11
N ARG A 239 -1.16 12.71 -15.30
CA ARG A 239 -1.23 13.88 -16.18
C ARG A 239 -1.09 13.36 -17.61
N GLY A 240 -2.15 13.46 -18.40
CA GLY A 240 -2.04 13.29 -19.84
C GLY A 240 -1.09 14.35 -20.38
N HIS A 241 0.05 13.94 -20.93
CA HIS A 241 0.80 14.83 -21.81
C HIS A 241 -0.05 15.02 -23.08
N PRO A 242 -0.32 16.26 -23.52
CA PRO A 242 -0.75 16.47 -24.89
C PRO A 242 0.38 15.90 -25.77
N ARG A 243 0.04 14.94 -26.62
CA ARG A 243 0.97 14.50 -27.67
C ARG A 243 1.20 15.75 -28.54
N LEU A 244 2.45 16.21 -28.60
CA LEU A 244 2.92 17.16 -29.61
C LEU A 244 2.96 16.46 -30.97
#